data_AF-A0A1G8JS78-F1
#
_entry.id   AF-A0A1G8JS78-F1
#
_cell.length_a   1.000
_cell.length_b   1.000
_cell.length_c   1.000
_cell.angle_alpha   90.00
_cell.angle_beta   90.00
_cell.angle_gamma   90.00
#
_symmetry.space_group_name_H-M   'P 1'
#
loop_
_entity.id
_entity.type
_entity.pdbx_description
1 polymer ?
#
loop_
_entity_poly.entity_id
_entity_poly.type
_entity_poly.pdbx_seq_one_letter_code
_entity_poly.pdbx_strand_id
1 'polypeptide(L)'
;MSAFCQLERELAHISAMIVLLRDRMPLDTKSPVMDPAYWRARIRNAATQATLDGVLQQRVIDLIAQLDAIPGAPASRMRKQRRSRAKSRVVQKRDE
;
A
#
# COMPACT_ATOMS: atom_id res chain seq x y z
N MET A 1 -2.03 7.96 -24.20
CA MET A 1 -3.05 7.55 -23.20
C MET A 1 -3.12 8.63 -22.14
N SER A 2 -4.31 9.10 -21.77
CA SER A 2 -4.47 10.12 -20.74
C SER A 2 -4.21 9.53 -19.35
N ALA A 3 -3.81 10.38 -18.39
CA ALA A 3 -3.62 10.00 -16.99
C ALA A 3 -4.89 9.35 -16.38
N PHE A 4 -6.07 9.78 -16.84
CA PHE A 4 -7.36 9.23 -16.46
C PHE A 4 -7.51 7.75 -16.85
N CYS A 5 -7.24 7.39 -18.11
CA CYS A 5 -7.32 6.00 -18.58
C CYS A 5 -6.32 5.10 -17.84
N GLN A 6 -5.15 5.65 -17.48
CA GLN A 6 -4.14 4.90 -16.74
C GLN A 6 -4.61 4.57 -15.32
N LEU A 7 -5.23 5.54 -14.64
CA LEU A 7 -5.78 5.33 -13.31
C LEU A 7 -6.92 4.31 -13.32
N GLU A 8 -7.87 4.42 -14.25
CA GLU A 8 -8.98 3.46 -14.37
C GLU A 8 -8.48 2.02 -14.55
N ARG A 9 -7.45 1.85 -15.39
CA ARG A 9 -6.82 0.56 -15.62
C ARG A 9 -6.12 0.04 -14.37
N GLU A 10 -5.43 0.91 -13.64
CA GLU A 10 -4.80 0.54 -12.38
C GLU A 10 -5.84 0.14 -11.32
N LEU A 11 -6.94 0.88 -11.18
CA LEU A 11 -8.03 0.52 -10.25
C LEU A 11 -8.71 -0.80 -10.63
N ALA A 12 -8.92 -1.05 -11.93
CA ALA A 12 -9.45 -2.33 -12.42
C ALA A 12 -8.51 -3.50 -12.11
N HIS A 13 -7.19 -3.30 -12.29
CA HIS A 13 -6.19 -4.30 -11.94
C HIS A 13 -6.16 -4.58 -10.43
N ILE A 14 -6.19 -3.53 -9.60
CA ILE A 14 -6.21 -3.67 -8.14
C ILE A 14 -7.48 -4.40 -7.69
N SER A 15 -8.63 -4.12 -8.28
CA SER A 15 -9.88 -4.84 -7.99
C SER A 15 -9.76 -6.35 -8.22
N ALA A 16 -9.17 -6.77 -9.35
CA ALA A 16 -8.92 -8.19 -9.62
C ALA A 16 -7.96 -8.81 -8.59
N MET A 17 -6.93 -8.08 -8.18
CA MET A 17 -5.99 -8.56 -7.16
C MET A 17 -6.64 -8.74 -5.79
N ILE A 18 -7.56 -7.84 -5.39
CA ILE A 18 -8.32 -7.96 -4.14
C ILE A 18 -9.16 -9.25 -4.12
N VAL A 19 -9.82 -9.58 -5.23
CA VAL A 19 -10.57 -10.84 -5.36
C VAL A 19 -9.66 -12.04 -5.16
N LEU A 20 -8.49 -12.04 -5.82
CA LEU A 20 -7.51 -13.12 -5.66
C LEU A 20 -6.95 -13.23 -4.24
N LEU A 21 -6.72 -12.10 -3.56
CA LEU A 21 -6.27 -12.09 -2.16
C LEU A 21 -7.29 -12.74 -1.23
N ARG A 22 -8.56 -12.42 -1.40
CA ARG A 22 -9.64 -12.99 -0.60
C ARG A 22 -9.69 -14.52 -0.74
N ASP A 23 -9.48 -15.03 -1.95
CA ASP A 23 -9.61 -16.46 -2.25
C ASP A 23 -8.36 -17.27 -1.85
N ARG A 24 -7.19 -16.63 -1.68
CA ARG A 24 -5.90 -17.28 -1.38
C ARG A 24 -5.50 -17.29 0.10
N MET A 25 -6.47 -17.22 1.00
CA MET A 25 -6.23 -17.34 2.43
C MET A 25 -5.69 -18.75 2.78
N PRO A 26 -4.66 -18.88 3.65
CA PRO A 26 -3.96 -17.82 4.39
C PRO A 26 -2.94 -17.03 3.54
N LEU A 27 -2.86 -15.73 3.77
CA LEU A 27 -1.98 -14.83 3.03
C LEU A 27 -0.50 -15.03 3.39
N ASP A 28 0.35 -15.25 2.38
CA ASP A 28 1.81 -15.21 2.55
C ASP A 28 2.33 -13.77 2.51
N THR A 29 2.40 -13.14 3.68
CA THR A 29 2.88 -11.75 3.83
C THR A 29 4.37 -11.53 3.48
N LYS A 30 5.11 -12.57 3.08
CA LYS A 30 6.47 -12.42 2.53
C LYS A 30 6.47 -11.77 1.14
N SER A 31 5.37 -11.89 0.40
CA SER A 31 5.19 -11.24 -0.89
C SER A 31 4.40 -9.95 -0.73
N PRO A 32 4.90 -8.79 -1.19
CA PRO A 32 4.16 -7.52 -1.17
C PRO A 32 2.81 -7.62 -1.90
N VAL A 33 2.74 -8.44 -2.95
CA VAL A 33 1.52 -8.68 -3.74
C VAL A 33 0.45 -9.42 -2.95
N MET A 34 0.84 -10.14 -1.89
CA MET A 34 -0.05 -10.87 -0.99
C MET A 34 -0.38 -10.08 0.29
N ASP A 35 0.22 -8.89 0.47
CA ASP A 35 -0.02 -8.02 1.63
C ASP A 35 -1.11 -6.98 1.32
N PRO A 36 -2.27 -7.00 2.01
CA PRO A 36 -3.30 -5.99 1.85
C PRO A 36 -2.81 -4.54 2.10
N ALA A 37 -1.81 -4.36 2.97
CA ALA A 37 -1.26 -3.04 3.26
C ALA A 37 -0.51 -2.43 2.05
N TYR A 38 0.14 -3.26 1.24
CA TYR A 38 0.80 -2.84 -0.01
C TYR A 38 -0.23 -2.28 -1.00
N TRP A 39 -1.34 -2.98 -1.21
CA TRP A 39 -2.41 -2.53 -2.10
C TRP A 39 -3.08 -1.26 -1.61
N ARG A 40 -3.30 -1.13 -0.31
CA ARG A 40 -3.83 0.10 0.29
C ARG A 40 -2.93 1.31 0.03
N ALA A 41 -1.62 1.15 0.19
CA ALA A 41 -0.66 2.21 -0.11
C ALA A 41 -0.66 2.57 -1.60
N ARG A 42 -0.77 1.56 -2.47
CA ARG A 42 -0.81 1.74 -3.93
C ARG A 42 -2.05 2.50 -4.39
N ILE A 43 -3.23 2.15 -3.89
CA ILE A 43 -4.49 2.87 -4.19
C ILE A 43 -4.37 4.34 -3.78
N ARG A 44 -3.85 4.62 -2.57
CA ARG A 44 -3.67 6.00 -2.08
C ARG A 44 -2.71 6.80 -2.96
N ASN A 45 -1.60 6.18 -3.37
CA ASN A 45 -0.63 6.86 -4.22
C ASN A 45 -1.20 7.16 -5.62
N ALA A 46 -1.93 6.21 -6.22
CA ALA A 46 -2.61 6.40 -7.49
C ALA A 46 -3.68 7.53 -7.40
N ALA A 47 -4.42 7.56 -6.29
CA ALA A 47 -5.41 8.61 -6.01
C ALA A 47 -4.78 10.01 -5.85
N THR A 48 -3.57 10.12 -5.30
CA THR A 48 -2.89 11.43 -5.13
C THR A 48 -2.27 11.99 -6.40
N GLN A 49 -2.00 11.15 -7.40
CA GLN A 49 -1.31 11.56 -8.64
C GLN A 49 -2.28 11.98 -9.76
N ALA A 50 -3.58 11.85 -9.56
CA ALA A 50 -4.59 12.07 -10.58
C ALA A 50 -5.70 13.01 -10.09
N THR A 51 -6.26 13.79 -11.01
CA THR A 51 -7.52 14.51 -10.77
C THR A 51 -8.65 13.47 -10.76
N LEU A 52 -9.21 13.21 -9.59
CA LEU A 52 -10.30 12.25 -9.43
C LEU A 52 -11.64 12.94 -9.66
N ASP A 53 -12.47 12.37 -10.54
CA ASP A 53 -13.90 12.68 -10.56
C ASP A 53 -14.63 11.93 -9.43
N GLY A 54 -15.92 12.22 -9.25
CA GLY A 54 -16.72 11.59 -8.18
C GLY A 54 -16.83 10.07 -8.31
N VAL A 55 -16.80 9.53 -9.54
CA VAL A 55 -16.90 8.08 -9.79
C VAL A 55 -15.60 7.39 -9.36
N LEU A 56 -14.45 7.96 -9.72
CA LEU A 56 -13.14 7.45 -9.33
C LEU A 56 -12.89 7.56 -7.83
N GLN A 57 -13.33 8.65 -7.20
CA GLN A 57 -13.29 8.79 -5.74
C GLN A 57 -14.07 7.67 -5.06
N GLN A 58 -15.32 7.43 -5.49
CA GLN A 58 -16.13 6.36 -4.93
C GLN A 58 -15.46 4.99 -5.12
N ARG A 59 -14.92 4.73 -6.30
CA ARG A 59 -14.23 3.47 -6.60
C ARG A 59 -13.00 3.25 -5.72
N VAL A 60 -12.23 4.31 -5.44
CA VAL A 60 -11.10 4.26 -4.50
C VAL A 60 -11.56 3.90 -3.09
N ILE A 61 -12.65 4.52 -2.62
CA ILE A 61 -13.23 4.25 -1.29
C ILE A 61 -13.67 2.79 -1.19
N ASP A 62 -14.39 2.30 -2.19
CA ASP A 62 -14.91 0.93 -2.22
C ASP A 62 -13.78 -0.11 -2.23
N LEU A 63 -12.70 0.13 -2.97
CA LEU A 63 -11.54 -0.78 -3.00
C LEU A 63 -10.82 -0.82 -1.65
N ILE A 64 -10.71 0.32 -0.96
CA ILE A 64 -10.14 0.36 0.39
C ILE A 64 -11.03 -0.40 1.37
N ALA A 65 -12.35 -0.23 1.30
CA ALA A 65 -13.29 -0.95 2.15
C ALA A 65 -13.22 -2.48 1.91
N GLN A 66 -13.09 -2.91 0.65
CA GLN A 66 -12.92 -4.32 0.31
C GLN A 66 -11.61 -4.90 0.87
N LEU A 67 -10.50 -4.16 0.80
CA LEU A 67 -9.23 -4.57 1.42
C LEU A 67 -9.34 -4.67 2.94
N ASP A 68 -10.00 -3.72 3.58
CA ASP A 68 -10.15 -3.67 5.03
C ASP A 68 -11.07 -4.80 5.55
N ALA A 69 -11.93 -5.36 4.70
CA ALA A 69 -12.74 -6.52 5.00
C ALA A 69 -11.98 -7.86 4.93
N ILE A 70 -10.74 -7.89 4.42
CA ILE A 70 -9.94 -9.12 4.34
C ILE A 70 -9.41 -9.49 5.74
N PRO A 71 -9.74 -10.69 6.28
CA PRO A 71 -9.28 -11.10 7.60
C PRO A 71 -7.76 -11.18 7.66
N GLY A 72 -7.15 -10.55 8.67
CA GLY A 72 -5.69 -10.49 8.81
C GLY A 72 -5.03 -9.29 8.13
N ALA A 73 -5.78 -8.44 7.41
CA ALA A 73 -5.31 -7.11 7.06
C ALA A 73 -5.04 -6.34 8.36
N PRO A 74 -3.81 -5.86 8.62
CA PRO A 74 -3.56 -5.11 9.84
C PRO A 74 -4.30 -3.78 9.74
N ALA A 75 -5.43 -3.66 10.43
CA ALA A 75 -6.10 -2.39 10.69
C ALA A 75 -5.05 -1.41 11.23
N SER A 76 -4.59 -0.53 10.36
CA SER A 76 -3.65 0.57 10.62
C SER A 76 -2.65 0.32 11.75
N ARG A 77 -1.88 -0.77 11.72
CA ARG A 77 -0.65 -0.78 12.51
C ARG A 77 0.35 0.03 11.70
N MET A 78 0.35 1.36 11.91
CA MET A 78 1.46 2.24 11.56
C MET A 78 2.73 1.53 12.03
N ARG A 79 3.36 0.77 11.13
CA ARG A 79 4.71 0.29 11.30
C ARG A 79 5.52 1.56 11.21
N LYS A 80 5.74 2.18 12.38
CA LYS A 80 6.82 3.11 12.64
C LYS A 80 8.09 2.40 12.18
N GLN A 81 8.42 2.48 10.90
CA GLN A 81 9.79 2.36 10.43
C GLN A 81 10.46 3.68 10.79
N ARG A 82 10.49 3.95 12.11
CA ARG A 82 11.37 4.93 12.72
C ARG A 82 12.77 4.43 12.40
N ARG A 83 13.45 5.18 11.52
CA ARG A 83 14.80 5.68 11.76
C ARG A 83 15.65 4.75 12.62
N SER A 84 16.44 3.90 11.97
CA SER A 84 17.62 3.31 12.59
C SER A 84 18.73 3.13 11.56
N ARG A 85 19.21 4.25 10.99
CA ARG A 85 20.66 4.46 10.75
C ARG A 85 20.97 5.88 10.29
N ALA A 86 20.77 6.85 11.19
CA ALA A 86 21.44 8.15 11.09
C ALA A 86 21.64 8.72 12.50
N LYS A 87 22.78 8.38 13.11
CA LYS A 87 23.61 9.22 14.00
C LYS A 87 24.84 8.38 14.42
N SER A 88 26.01 8.70 13.90
CA SER A 88 26.99 9.67 14.45
C SER A 88 27.87 8.98 15.52
N ARG A 89 29.13 8.70 15.18
CA ARG A 89 30.31 9.57 15.36
C ARG A 89 30.81 9.55 16.80
N VAL A 90 31.89 8.81 17.07
CA VAL A 90 32.94 9.20 18.01
C VAL A 90 34.27 8.68 17.47
N VAL A 91 35.10 9.62 17.02
CA VAL A 91 36.55 9.49 16.99
C VAL A 91 36.99 9.32 18.43
N GLN A 92 37.68 8.24 18.76
CA GLN A 92 38.35 8.10 20.05
C GLN A 92 39.83 7.86 19.82
N LYS A 93 40.59 8.93 20.09
CA LYS A 93 42.02 8.97 20.37
C LYS A 93 42.30 8.24 21.69
N ARG A 94 43.39 7.46 21.76
CA ARG A 94 44.39 7.31 22.85
C ARG A 94 45.26 6.09 22.51
N ASP A 95 46.52 6.29 22.13
CA ASP A 95 47.69 6.36 23.02
C ASP A 95 48.02 4.99 23.62
N GLU A 96 48.97 4.29 22.98
CA GLU A 96 50.15 3.67 23.60
C GLU A 96 51.26 3.53 22.54
#